data_AF-A0A9P7EVX6-F1
#
_entry.id   AF-A0A9P7EVX6-F1
#
_cell.length_a   1.000
_cell.length_b   1.000
_cell.length_c   1.000
_cell.angle_alpha   90.00
_cell.angle_beta   90.00
_cell.angle_gamma   90.00
#
_symmetry.space_group_name_H-M   'P 1'
#
loop_
_entity.id
_entity.type
_entity.pdbx_description
1 polymer ?
#
loop_
_entity_poly.entity_id
_entity_poly.type
_entity_poly.pdbx_seq_one_letter_code
_entity_poly.pdbx_strand_id
1 'polypeptide(L)'
;MRLQEAYLSRYRILHNPADLSLAVQNLRLASGHATQGFPERLKAAFRWVAAAEEHNHASGLEAYTTFFNLFDGHLATRSLTISRRETAAAFYYARSLPVVAVSCTIRHINLRRAVELVEQGRGQKWSLASRLRTLVEDLEPANSTLVHNYLELSKLISNAAQSSATITDRAAADRAATEYRRLTRQWEAVVAEIRDLPAFSRFLLPPSYEDLQLAARQ
;
A
#
# COMPACT_ATOMS: atom_id res chain seq x y z
N MET A 1 5.60 -15.67 -18.28
CA MET A 1 4.18 -15.89 -17.92
C MET A 1 4.11 -15.98 -16.40
N ARG A 2 3.42 -15.05 -15.71
CA ARG A 2 3.43 -15.00 -14.24
C ARG A 2 2.57 -16.17 -13.72
N LEU A 3 3.13 -17.08 -12.92
CA LEU A 3 2.47 -18.34 -12.47
C LEU A 3 1.02 -18.13 -11.97
N GLN A 4 0.74 -17.03 -11.28
CA GLN A 4 -0.61 -16.65 -10.84
C GLN A 4 -1.65 -16.50 -11.99
N GLU A 5 -1.26 -15.99 -13.16
CA GLU A 5 -2.14 -15.82 -14.32
C GLU A 5 -2.48 -17.16 -14.96
N ALA A 6 -1.55 -18.12 -14.92
CA ALA A 6 -1.76 -19.49 -15.36
C ALA A 6 -2.78 -20.19 -14.46
N TYR A 7 -2.63 -20.07 -13.14
CA TYR A 7 -3.56 -20.65 -12.18
C TYR A 7 -4.97 -20.03 -12.26
N LEU A 8 -5.10 -18.71 -12.38
CA LEU A 8 -6.40 -18.06 -12.58
C LEU A 8 -7.08 -18.49 -13.88
N SER A 9 -6.32 -18.56 -14.97
CA SER A 9 -6.85 -19.03 -16.27
C SER A 9 -7.30 -20.48 -16.18
N ARG A 10 -6.52 -21.33 -15.51
CA ARG A 10 -6.87 -22.75 -15.31
C ARG A 10 -8.11 -22.91 -14.43
N TYR A 11 -8.24 -22.13 -13.35
CA TYR A 11 -9.43 -22.11 -12.52
C TYR A 11 -10.68 -21.71 -13.29
N ARG A 12 -10.61 -20.69 -14.17
CA ARG A 12 -11.75 -20.26 -14.99
C ARG A 12 -12.27 -21.34 -15.93
N ILE A 13 -11.43 -22.28 -16.33
CA ILE A 13 -11.78 -23.36 -17.26
C ILE A 13 -12.19 -24.63 -16.49
N LEU A 14 -11.48 -24.97 -15.42
CA LEU A 14 -11.62 -26.25 -14.72
C LEU A 14 -12.37 -26.17 -13.39
N HIS A 15 -12.66 -24.95 -12.89
CA HIS A 15 -13.28 -24.68 -11.58
C HIS A 15 -12.60 -25.39 -10.40
N ASN A 16 -11.30 -25.70 -10.51
CA ASN A 16 -10.54 -26.40 -9.49
C ASN A 16 -10.15 -25.45 -8.32
N PRO A 17 -10.70 -25.63 -7.11
CA PRO A 17 -10.43 -24.73 -5.98
C PRO A 17 -8.95 -24.69 -5.54
N ALA A 18 -8.17 -25.73 -5.85
CA ALA A 18 -6.72 -25.74 -5.59
C ALA A 18 -5.98 -24.70 -6.44
N ASP A 19 -6.43 -24.46 -7.67
CA ASP A 19 -5.82 -23.48 -8.58
C ASP A 19 -6.10 -22.06 -8.13
N LEU A 20 -7.32 -21.80 -7.65
CA LEU A 20 -7.65 -20.52 -7.03
C LEU A 20 -6.80 -20.26 -5.78
N SER A 21 -6.65 -21.26 -4.92
CA SER A 21 -5.85 -21.16 -3.69
C SER A 21 -4.38 -20.87 -4.01
N LEU A 22 -3.81 -21.56 -5.01
CA LEU A 22 -2.44 -21.32 -5.48
C LEU A 22 -2.29 -19.94 -6.12
N ALA A 23 -3.24 -19.49 -6.93
CA ALA A 23 -3.23 -18.16 -7.51
C ALA A 23 -3.21 -17.07 -6.42
N VAL A 24 -4.11 -17.19 -5.44
CA VAL A 24 -4.22 -16.27 -4.29
C VAL A 24 -2.94 -16.27 -3.47
N GLN A 25 -2.37 -17.44 -3.17
CA GLN A 25 -1.12 -17.54 -2.42
C GLN A 25 0.05 -16.86 -3.16
N ASN A 26 0.16 -17.05 -4.47
CA ASN A 26 1.20 -16.40 -5.27
C ASN A 26 1.02 -14.87 -5.30
N LEU A 27 -0.21 -14.38 -5.41
CA LEU A 27 -0.51 -12.95 -5.36
C LEU A 27 -0.19 -12.34 -3.99
N ARG A 28 -0.57 -13.04 -2.91
CA ARG A 28 -0.22 -12.68 -1.53
C ARG A 28 1.30 -12.57 -1.36
N LEU A 29 2.04 -13.61 -1.75
CA LEU A 29 3.51 -13.61 -1.70
C LEU A 29 4.09 -12.45 -2.53
N ALA A 30 3.63 -12.25 -3.76
CA ALA A 30 4.10 -11.18 -4.64
C ALA A 30 3.83 -9.77 -4.06
N SER A 31 2.73 -9.58 -3.34
CA SER A 31 2.41 -8.32 -2.67
C SER A 31 3.29 -8.07 -1.42
N GLY A 32 3.68 -9.14 -0.72
CA GLY A 32 4.52 -9.08 0.48
C GLY A 32 6.03 -9.07 0.20
N HIS A 33 6.46 -9.48 -0.99
CA HIS A 33 7.88 -9.67 -1.26
C HIS A 33 8.64 -8.34 -1.43
N ALA A 34 9.56 -8.03 -0.51
CA ALA A 34 10.43 -6.84 -0.53
C ALA A 34 11.44 -6.82 -1.71
N THR A 35 11.42 -7.81 -2.60
CA THR A 35 12.21 -7.80 -3.85
C THR A 35 11.56 -6.98 -4.95
N GLN A 36 10.41 -6.38 -4.71
CA GLN A 36 9.71 -5.52 -5.67
C GLN A 36 9.47 -4.13 -5.05
N GLY A 37 9.48 -3.10 -5.89
CA GLY A 37 9.10 -1.74 -5.48
C GLY A 37 7.59 -1.61 -5.27
N PHE A 38 7.15 -0.51 -4.64
CA PHE A 38 5.74 -0.24 -4.38
C PHE A 38 4.79 -0.46 -5.58
N PRO A 39 5.10 0.00 -6.82
CA PRO A 39 4.16 -0.14 -7.94
C PRO A 39 3.82 -1.60 -8.30
N GLU A 40 4.81 -2.49 -8.32
CA GLU A 40 4.57 -3.90 -8.66
C GLU A 40 3.86 -4.65 -7.51
N ARG A 41 4.19 -4.32 -6.24
CA ARG A 41 3.50 -4.86 -5.07
C ARG A 41 2.04 -4.41 -5.02
N LEU A 42 1.77 -3.15 -5.36
CA LEU A 42 0.41 -2.60 -5.48
C LEU A 42 -0.40 -3.29 -6.58
N LYS A 43 0.20 -3.52 -7.76
CA LYS A 43 -0.45 -4.29 -8.83
C LYS A 43 -0.78 -5.71 -8.40
N ALA A 44 0.13 -6.38 -7.67
CA ALA A 44 -0.10 -7.73 -7.15
C ALA A 44 -1.23 -7.75 -6.12
N ALA A 45 -1.22 -6.82 -5.15
CA ALA A 45 -2.27 -6.68 -4.14
C ALA A 45 -3.63 -6.35 -4.78
N PHE A 46 -3.67 -5.49 -5.81
CA PHE A 46 -4.91 -5.19 -6.54
C PHE A 46 -5.48 -6.43 -7.23
N ARG A 47 -4.64 -7.21 -7.90
CA ARG A 47 -5.05 -8.47 -8.53
C ARG A 47 -5.53 -9.49 -7.50
N TRP A 48 -4.91 -9.50 -6.33
CA TRP A 48 -5.36 -10.33 -5.20
C TRP A 48 -6.76 -9.93 -4.74
N VAL A 49 -7.00 -8.64 -4.53
CA VAL A 49 -8.33 -8.11 -4.19
C VAL A 49 -9.35 -8.52 -5.26
N ALA A 50 -9.05 -8.31 -6.54
CA ALA A 50 -9.95 -8.66 -7.62
C ALA A 50 -10.30 -10.17 -7.64
N ALA A 51 -9.29 -11.04 -7.51
CA ALA A 51 -9.50 -12.49 -7.47
C ALA A 51 -10.27 -12.94 -6.22
N ALA A 52 -10.02 -12.31 -5.07
CA ALA A 52 -10.74 -12.62 -3.84
C ALA A 52 -12.21 -12.18 -3.92
N GLU A 53 -12.50 -11.03 -4.52
CA GLU A 53 -13.87 -10.55 -4.76
C GLU A 53 -14.62 -11.40 -5.78
N GLU A 54 -14.00 -11.68 -6.93
CA GLU A 54 -14.61 -12.47 -8.03
C GLU A 54 -15.06 -13.86 -7.56
N HIS A 55 -14.38 -14.41 -6.56
CA HIS A 55 -14.60 -15.77 -6.09
C HIS A 55 -15.01 -15.87 -4.61
N ASN A 56 -15.36 -14.75 -3.98
CA ASN A 56 -15.72 -14.67 -2.56
C ASN A 56 -14.74 -15.43 -1.64
N HIS A 57 -13.44 -15.29 -1.92
CA HIS A 57 -12.39 -15.99 -1.20
C HIS A 57 -12.19 -15.37 0.19
N ALA A 58 -12.01 -16.21 1.21
CA ALA A 58 -11.89 -15.79 2.61
C ALA A 58 -10.73 -14.81 2.89
N SER A 59 -9.75 -14.74 1.98
CA SER A 59 -8.62 -13.80 2.08
C SER A 59 -8.94 -12.36 1.63
N GLY A 60 -10.17 -12.04 1.25
CA GLY A 60 -10.52 -10.73 0.69
C GLY A 60 -10.15 -9.56 1.62
N LEU A 61 -10.47 -9.69 2.91
CA LEU A 61 -10.16 -8.66 3.92
C LEU A 61 -8.65 -8.43 4.06
N GLU A 62 -7.87 -9.52 4.02
CA GLU A 62 -6.42 -9.45 4.06
C GLU A 62 -5.88 -8.73 2.82
N ALA A 63 -6.39 -9.10 1.64
CA ALA A 63 -5.99 -8.49 0.37
C ALA A 63 -6.23 -6.97 0.36
N TYR A 64 -7.39 -6.51 0.85
CA TYR A 64 -7.69 -5.09 1.00
C TYR A 64 -6.74 -4.40 1.96
N THR A 65 -6.51 -4.99 3.13
CA THR A 65 -5.58 -4.43 4.13
C THR A 65 -4.18 -4.28 3.56
N THR A 66 -3.68 -5.31 2.89
CA THR A 66 -2.35 -5.27 2.25
C THR A 66 -2.30 -4.20 1.16
N PHE A 67 -3.35 -4.09 0.32
CA PHE A 67 -3.42 -3.07 -0.72
C PHE A 67 -3.35 -1.65 -0.14
N PHE A 68 -4.19 -1.33 0.86
CA PHE A 68 -4.23 0.02 1.44
C PHE A 68 -2.93 0.38 2.17
N ASN A 69 -2.35 -0.55 2.93
CA ASN A 69 -1.06 -0.32 3.59
C ASN A 69 0.07 -0.03 2.57
N LEU A 70 0.11 -0.78 1.47
CA LEU A 70 1.07 -0.53 0.38
C LEU A 70 0.81 0.81 -0.31
N PHE A 71 -0.47 1.19 -0.43
CA PHE A 71 -0.86 2.43 -1.09
C PHE A 71 -0.48 3.64 -0.24
N ASP A 72 -0.75 3.59 1.05
CA ASP A 72 -0.37 4.64 2.00
C ASP A 72 1.15 4.81 2.07
N GLY A 73 1.93 3.72 2.09
CA GLY A 73 3.39 3.78 2.01
C GLY A 73 3.88 4.39 0.69
N HIS A 74 3.26 3.99 -0.43
CA HIS A 74 3.57 4.58 -1.73
C HIS A 74 3.27 6.09 -1.79
N LEU A 75 2.18 6.54 -1.16
CA LEU A 75 1.86 7.95 -1.06
C LEU A 75 2.82 8.69 -0.12
N ALA A 76 3.17 8.12 1.03
CA ALA A 76 4.08 8.71 2.01
C ALA A 76 5.48 8.95 1.41
N THR A 77 5.97 8.01 0.59
CA THR A 77 7.25 8.18 -0.13
C THR A 77 7.20 9.23 -1.23
N ARG A 78 6.01 9.67 -1.64
CA ARG A 78 5.80 10.68 -2.69
C ARG A 78 5.36 12.03 -2.14
N SER A 79 4.77 12.06 -0.93
CA SER A 79 4.02 13.18 -0.37
C SER A 79 4.81 14.47 -0.18
N LEU A 80 6.14 14.42 -0.20
CA LEU A 80 6.99 15.61 -0.12
C LEU A 80 7.06 16.42 -1.43
N THR A 81 6.64 15.84 -2.57
CA THR A 81 6.79 16.46 -3.90
C THR A 81 5.60 16.19 -4.84
N ILE A 82 4.40 15.88 -4.32
CA ILE A 82 3.26 15.53 -5.20
C ILE A 82 2.66 16.78 -5.84
N SER A 83 2.92 16.97 -7.13
CA SER A 83 2.02 17.77 -7.97
C SER A 83 0.74 16.97 -8.29
N ARG A 84 -0.39 17.67 -8.40
CA ARG A 84 -1.75 17.15 -8.68
C ARG A 84 -1.85 16.21 -9.90
N ARG A 85 -0.82 16.16 -10.75
CA ARG A 85 -0.78 15.45 -12.04
C ARG A 85 -0.21 14.03 -11.93
N GLU A 86 0.80 13.81 -11.08
CA GLU A 86 1.45 12.49 -10.91
C GLU A 86 0.57 11.48 -10.14
N THR A 87 -0.36 12.01 -9.35
CA THR A 87 -1.37 11.23 -8.64
C THR A 87 -2.30 10.44 -9.57
N ALA A 88 -2.57 10.90 -10.79
CA ALA A 88 -3.63 10.32 -11.64
C ALA A 88 -3.41 8.83 -11.99
N ALA A 89 -2.15 8.40 -12.19
CA ALA A 89 -1.83 7.01 -12.55
C ALA A 89 -1.94 6.05 -11.35
N ALA A 90 -1.50 6.46 -10.16
CA ALA A 90 -1.71 5.68 -8.93
C ALA A 90 -3.21 5.60 -8.56
N PHE A 91 -3.97 6.66 -8.86
CA PHE A 91 -5.43 6.71 -8.65
C PHE A 91 -6.23 5.85 -9.63
N TYR A 92 -5.67 5.40 -10.76
CA TYR A 92 -6.38 4.51 -11.68
C TYR A 92 -6.84 3.22 -10.99
N TYR A 93 -6.02 2.68 -10.08
CA TYR A 93 -6.37 1.50 -9.29
C TYR A 93 -7.26 1.82 -8.09
N ALA A 94 -7.06 2.98 -7.43
CA ALA A 94 -7.78 3.35 -6.21
C ALA A 94 -9.23 3.82 -6.41
N ARG A 95 -9.61 4.24 -7.62
CA ARG A 95 -10.90 4.91 -7.87
C ARG A 95 -12.13 4.01 -7.75
N SER A 96 -11.98 2.68 -7.81
CA SER A 96 -13.07 1.71 -7.65
C SER A 96 -13.01 0.89 -6.36
N LEU A 97 -11.92 0.94 -5.60
CA LEU A 97 -11.66 0.03 -4.48
C LEU A 97 -12.44 0.31 -3.18
N PRO A 98 -12.68 1.57 -2.76
CA PRO A 98 -13.38 1.84 -1.50
C PRO A 98 -14.81 1.31 -1.46
N VAL A 99 -15.55 1.41 -2.59
CA VAL A 99 -16.93 0.93 -2.70
C VAL A 99 -17.00 -0.61 -2.64
N VAL A 100 -16.00 -1.30 -3.21
CA VAL A 100 -15.94 -2.77 -3.22
C VAL A 100 -15.45 -3.32 -1.87
N ALA A 101 -14.55 -2.62 -1.18
CA ALA A 101 -14.10 -2.95 0.17
C ALA A 101 -15.26 -2.95 1.19
N VAL A 102 -16.22 -2.02 1.06
CA VAL A 102 -17.44 -1.98 1.89
C VAL A 102 -18.29 -3.23 1.66
N SER A 103 -18.48 -3.62 0.41
CA SER A 103 -19.26 -4.80 0.04
C SER A 103 -18.62 -6.09 0.59
N CYS A 104 -17.29 -6.21 0.52
CA CYS A 104 -16.51 -7.33 1.07
C CYS A 104 -16.64 -7.48 2.59
N THR A 105 -16.48 -6.36 3.31
CA THR A 105 -16.44 -6.34 4.77
C THR A 105 -17.81 -6.57 5.41
N ILE A 106 -18.89 -6.12 4.76
CA ILE A 106 -20.27 -6.45 5.16
C ILE A 106 -20.51 -7.97 5.05
N ARG A 107 -20.01 -8.63 3.98
CA ARG A 107 -20.15 -10.09 3.80
C ARG A 107 -19.40 -10.92 4.86
N HIS A 108 -18.35 -10.37 5.47
CA HIS A 108 -17.49 -11.08 6.42
C HIS A 108 -17.71 -10.67 7.90
N ILE A 109 -18.77 -9.91 8.21
CA ILE A 109 -19.22 -9.51 9.57
C ILE A 109 -18.13 -8.80 10.40
N ASN A 110 -17.06 -8.28 9.79
CA ASN A 110 -16.04 -7.48 10.49
C ASN A 110 -16.29 -5.99 10.29
N LEU A 111 -17.38 -5.50 10.90
CA LEU A 111 -17.88 -4.13 10.73
C LEU A 111 -16.90 -3.06 11.24
N ARG A 112 -16.11 -3.35 12.28
CA ARG A 112 -15.09 -2.41 12.78
C ARG A 112 -14.00 -2.19 11.74
N ARG A 113 -13.48 -3.27 11.17
CA ARG A 113 -12.47 -3.20 10.11
C ARG A 113 -13.02 -2.60 8.82
N ALA A 114 -14.30 -2.83 8.53
CA ALA A 114 -15.01 -2.17 7.43
C ALA A 114 -14.90 -0.64 7.54
N VAL A 115 -15.24 -0.09 8.71
CA VAL A 115 -15.21 1.35 8.97
C VAL A 115 -13.80 1.91 8.81
N GLU A 116 -12.78 1.23 9.33
CA GLU A 116 -11.38 1.66 9.15
C GLU A 116 -10.96 1.70 7.68
N LEU A 117 -11.32 0.67 6.89
CA LEU A 117 -11.02 0.59 5.45
C LEU A 117 -11.78 1.65 4.64
N VAL A 118 -13.01 1.95 5.03
CA VAL A 118 -13.82 3.02 4.44
C VAL A 118 -13.20 4.38 4.70
N GLU A 119 -12.82 4.67 5.94
CA GLU A 119 -12.19 5.94 6.28
C GLU A 119 -10.80 6.10 5.66
N GLN A 120 -10.04 5.00 5.51
CA GLN A 120 -8.83 4.96 4.68
C GLN A 120 -9.12 5.36 3.23
N GLY A 121 -10.16 4.79 2.63
CA GLY A 121 -10.58 5.10 1.26
C GLY A 121 -11.20 6.50 1.11
N ARG A 122 -11.83 7.06 2.15
CA ARG A 122 -12.47 8.39 2.14
C ARG A 122 -11.51 9.53 2.49
N GLY A 123 -10.52 9.29 3.33
CA GLY A 123 -9.49 10.27 3.74
C GLY A 123 -8.42 10.58 2.67
N GLN A 124 -8.60 10.09 1.46
CA GLN A 124 -7.53 9.72 0.53
C GLN A 124 -6.80 10.87 -0.20
N LYS A 125 -6.96 12.13 0.19
CA LYS A 125 -6.23 13.25 -0.45
C LYS A 125 -5.68 14.32 0.48
N TRP A 126 -6.45 14.75 1.47
CA TRP A 126 -6.09 15.93 2.26
C TRP A 126 -5.80 15.58 3.73
N SER A 127 -6.49 14.56 4.26
CA SER A 127 -6.19 14.00 5.57
C SER A 127 -4.80 13.36 5.59
N LEU A 128 -4.41 12.58 4.57
CA LEU A 128 -3.11 11.90 4.61
C LEU A 128 -1.93 12.89 4.57
N ALA A 129 -1.87 13.84 3.64
CA ALA A 129 -0.77 14.81 3.58
C ALA A 129 -0.69 15.68 4.84
N SER A 130 -1.83 16.14 5.37
CA SER A 130 -1.86 16.89 6.64
C SER A 130 -1.44 16.02 7.81
N ARG A 131 -1.93 14.78 7.91
CA ARG A 131 -1.56 13.83 8.96
C ARG A 131 -0.07 13.48 8.89
N LEU A 132 0.49 13.31 7.71
CA LEU A 132 1.92 13.06 7.53
C LEU A 132 2.76 14.22 8.03
N ARG A 133 2.33 15.46 7.77
CA ARG A 133 2.99 16.65 8.28
C ARG A 133 2.95 16.69 9.81
N THR A 134 1.77 16.51 10.40
CA THR A 134 1.61 16.46 11.87
C THR A 134 2.40 15.32 12.50
N LEU A 135 2.37 14.10 11.92
CA LEU A 135 3.13 12.96 12.42
C LEU A 135 4.65 13.19 12.39
N VAL A 136 5.15 13.96 11.41
CA VAL A 136 6.57 14.33 11.33
C VAL A 136 6.90 15.44 12.33
N GLU A 137 6.03 16.45 12.48
CA GLU A 137 6.14 17.51 13.49
C GLU A 137 6.15 16.94 14.91
N ASP A 138 5.29 15.96 15.20
CA ASP A 138 5.22 15.29 16.51
C ASP A 138 6.44 14.38 16.77
N LEU A 139 7.04 13.81 15.72
CA LEU A 139 8.22 12.94 15.82
C LEU A 139 9.52 13.71 16.00
N GLU A 140 9.60 14.95 15.53
CA GLU A 140 10.82 15.77 15.57
C GLU A 140 11.38 15.98 17.00
N PRO A 141 10.58 16.29 18.04
CA PRO A 141 11.06 16.37 19.41
C PRO A 141 11.51 15.02 19.98
N ALA A 142 10.94 13.91 19.50
CA ALA A 142 11.23 12.57 20.01
C ALA A 142 12.52 11.99 19.40
N ASN A 143 12.72 12.14 18.08
CA ASN A 143 13.91 11.68 17.39
C ASN A 143 14.12 12.40 16.04
N SER A 144 14.86 13.52 16.07
CA SER A 144 15.17 14.32 14.87
C SER A 144 16.00 13.58 13.82
N THR A 145 16.84 12.62 14.24
CA THR A 145 17.64 11.80 13.32
C THR A 145 16.76 10.89 12.47
N LEU A 146 15.77 10.23 13.08
CA LEU A 146 14.82 9.38 12.36
C LEU A 146 13.93 10.21 11.41
N VAL A 147 13.52 11.41 11.82
CA VAL A 147 12.80 12.35 10.92
C VAL A 147 13.65 12.68 9.71
N HIS A 148 14.91 13.07 9.91
CA HIS A 148 15.80 13.41 8.81
C HIS A 148 15.98 12.23 7.84
N ASN A 149 16.27 11.04 8.36
CA ASN A 149 16.43 9.83 7.57
C ASN A 149 15.16 9.48 6.78
N TYR A 150 13.99 9.59 7.42
CA TYR A 150 12.69 9.35 6.79
C TYR A 150 12.45 10.31 5.62
N LEU A 151 12.68 11.60 5.82
CA LEU A 151 12.45 12.64 4.80
C LEU A 151 13.43 12.50 3.63
N GLU A 152 14.72 12.28 3.90
CA GLU A 152 15.73 12.10 2.86
C GLU A 152 15.47 10.84 2.04
N LEU A 153 15.15 9.70 2.67
CA LEU A 153 14.81 8.49 1.94
C LEU A 153 13.53 8.65 1.11
N SER A 154 12.51 9.33 1.64
CA SER A 154 11.28 9.63 0.89
C SER A 154 11.57 10.45 -0.37
N LYS A 155 12.42 11.48 -0.24
CA LYS A 155 12.87 12.31 -1.37
C LYS A 155 13.67 11.51 -2.41
N LEU A 156 14.61 10.67 -1.98
CA LEU A 156 15.40 9.81 -2.86
C LEU A 156 14.51 8.81 -3.64
N ILE A 157 13.52 8.21 -2.97
CA ILE A 157 12.55 7.31 -3.61
C ILE A 157 11.72 8.05 -4.66
N SER A 158 11.24 9.25 -4.33
CA SER A 158 10.50 10.12 -5.27
C SER A 158 11.32 10.44 -6.52
N ASN A 159 12.56 10.88 -6.34
CA ASN A 159 13.46 11.22 -7.44
C ASN A 159 13.78 10.00 -8.30
N ALA A 160 14.10 8.86 -7.68
CA ALA A 160 14.36 7.62 -8.40
C ALA A 160 13.16 7.17 -9.23
N ALA A 161 11.94 7.33 -8.71
CA ALA A 161 10.72 7.02 -9.46
C ALA A 161 10.55 7.92 -10.70
N GLN A 162 10.77 9.23 -10.55
CA GLN A 162 10.66 10.19 -11.65
C GLN A 162 11.74 9.95 -12.73
N SER A 163 13.00 9.76 -12.31
CA SER A 163 14.10 9.49 -13.25
C SER A 163 13.93 8.18 -14.01
N SER A 164 13.34 7.15 -13.39
CA SER A 164 13.10 5.87 -14.06
C SER A 164 12.10 5.95 -15.23
N ALA A 165 11.20 6.95 -15.21
CA ALA A 165 10.14 7.06 -16.22
C ALA A 165 10.64 7.49 -17.60
N THR A 166 11.85 8.06 -17.69
CA THR A 166 12.44 8.58 -18.94
C THR A 166 13.53 7.67 -19.52
N ILE A 167 13.85 6.56 -18.84
CA ILE A 167 14.91 5.64 -19.27
C ILE A 167 14.38 4.70 -20.34
N THR A 168 15.01 4.72 -21.52
CA THR A 168 14.72 3.80 -22.64
C THR A 168 15.69 2.64 -22.73
N ASP A 169 16.91 2.79 -22.18
CA ASP A 169 17.91 1.73 -22.14
C ASP A 169 17.59 0.68 -21.06
N ARG A 170 17.64 -0.59 -21.44
CA ARG A 170 17.24 -1.70 -20.56
C ARG A 170 18.18 -1.88 -19.38
N ALA A 171 19.49 -1.78 -19.59
CA ALA A 171 20.48 -1.97 -18.53
C ALA A 171 20.43 -0.81 -17.51
N ALA A 172 20.19 0.41 -17.97
CA ALA A 172 19.92 1.55 -17.11
C ALA A 172 18.60 1.39 -16.34
N ALA A 173 17.54 0.88 -16.97
CA ALA A 173 16.25 0.65 -16.31
C ALA A 173 16.37 -0.41 -15.20
N ASP A 174 17.11 -1.49 -15.43
CA ASP A 174 17.33 -2.55 -14.44
C ASP A 174 18.13 -2.05 -13.22
N ARG A 175 19.14 -1.19 -13.45
CA ARG A 175 19.89 -0.53 -12.38
C ARG A 175 19.00 0.42 -11.58
N ALA A 176 18.21 1.27 -12.25
CA ALA A 176 17.27 2.18 -11.60
C ALA A 176 16.22 1.43 -10.76
N ALA A 177 15.69 0.33 -11.28
CA ALA A 177 14.76 -0.53 -10.54
C ALA A 177 15.41 -1.17 -9.30
N THR A 178 16.68 -1.58 -9.41
CA THR A 178 17.44 -2.14 -8.28
C THR A 178 17.65 -1.10 -7.18
N GLU A 179 18.04 0.11 -7.56
CA GLU A 179 18.22 1.21 -6.63
C GLU A 179 16.91 1.62 -5.96
N TYR A 180 15.83 1.75 -6.73
CA TYR A 180 14.50 2.04 -6.19
C TYR A 180 14.06 1.02 -5.12
N ARG A 181 14.33 -0.27 -5.36
CA ARG A 181 14.05 -1.34 -4.39
C ARG A 181 14.91 -1.21 -3.13
N ARG A 182 16.20 -0.89 -3.29
CA ARG A 182 17.13 -0.69 -2.16
C ARG A 182 16.66 0.45 -1.27
N LEU A 183 16.35 1.59 -1.85
CA LEU A 183 15.84 2.76 -1.14
C LEU A 183 14.51 2.47 -0.43
N THR A 184 13.58 1.78 -1.12
CA THR A 184 12.29 1.37 -0.53
C THR A 184 12.48 0.53 0.73
N ARG A 185 13.41 -0.45 0.71
CA ARG A 185 13.68 -1.28 1.91
C ARG A 185 14.27 -0.49 3.06
N GLN A 186 15.19 0.44 2.77
CA GLN A 186 15.77 1.31 3.80
C GLN A 186 14.70 2.19 4.43
N TRP A 187 13.80 2.74 3.61
CA TRP A 187 12.67 3.52 4.10
C TRP A 187 11.73 2.68 4.96
N GLU A 188 11.39 1.46 4.54
CA GLU A 188 10.57 0.54 5.33
C GLU A 188 11.21 0.19 6.68
N ALA A 189 12.55 0.05 6.72
CA ALA A 189 13.29 -0.17 7.96
C ALA A 189 13.23 1.04 8.90
N VAL A 190 13.44 2.27 8.39
CA VAL A 190 13.29 3.49 9.19
C VAL A 190 11.86 3.64 9.71
N VAL A 191 10.85 3.30 8.92
CA VAL A 191 9.44 3.29 9.37
C VAL A 191 9.23 2.27 10.49
N ALA A 192 9.89 1.11 10.44
CA ALA A 192 9.83 0.13 11.51
C ALA A 192 10.49 0.66 12.79
N GLU A 193 11.67 1.28 12.69
CA GLU A 193 12.36 1.90 13.83
C GLU A 193 11.51 3.02 14.48
N ILE A 194 10.83 3.84 13.68
CA ILE A 194 9.90 4.85 14.19
C ILE A 194 8.74 4.19 14.96
N ARG A 195 8.24 3.04 14.50
CA ARG A 195 7.15 2.31 15.17
C ARG A 195 7.57 1.66 16.48
N ASP A 196 8.87 1.48 16.72
CA ASP A 196 9.37 0.99 18.00
C ASP A 196 9.41 2.10 19.07
N LEU A 197 9.24 3.37 18.69
CA LEU A 197 9.17 4.48 19.64
C LEU A 197 7.82 4.52 20.39
N PRO A 198 7.84 4.88 21.69
CA PRO A 198 6.61 5.14 22.45
C PRO A 198 5.76 6.22 21.76
N ALA A 199 4.44 6.03 21.73
CA ALA A 199 3.46 6.86 21.01
C ALA A 199 3.47 6.80 19.47
N PHE A 200 4.48 6.19 18.83
CA PHE A 200 4.58 6.10 17.37
C PHE A 200 4.36 4.68 16.80
N SER A 201 3.91 3.72 17.62
CA SER A 201 3.61 2.34 17.19
C SER A 201 2.65 2.24 15.99
N ARG A 202 1.83 3.27 15.77
CA ARG A 202 0.91 3.40 14.64
C ARG A 202 1.36 4.38 13.56
N PHE A 203 2.65 4.73 13.51
CA PHE A 203 3.20 5.64 12.50
C PHE A 203 2.89 5.15 11.08
N LEU A 204 2.35 6.04 10.24
CA LEU A 204 1.84 5.75 8.89
C LEU A 204 0.75 4.69 8.80
N LEU A 205 0.16 4.28 9.93
CA LEU A 205 -1.02 3.42 9.93
C LEU A 205 -2.30 4.26 9.88
N PRO A 206 -3.37 3.69 9.34
CA PRO A 206 -4.68 4.29 9.42
C PRO A 206 -5.16 4.46 10.87
N PRO A 207 -6.06 5.43 11.13
CA PRO A 207 -6.67 5.57 12.44
C PRO A 207 -7.37 4.26 12.81
N SER A 208 -7.29 3.90 14.09
CA SER A 208 -8.02 2.74 14.61
C SER A 208 -9.52 3.03 14.64
N TYR A 209 -10.33 1.99 14.69
CA TYR A 209 -11.77 2.11 14.91
C TYR A 209 -12.06 2.92 16.18
N GLU A 210 -11.27 2.74 17.25
CA GLU A 210 -11.38 3.49 18.50
C GLU A 210 -11.13 5.00 18.28
N ASP A 211 -10.09 5.37 17.52
CA ASP A 211 -9.81 6.77 17.17
C ASP A 211 -10.96 7.38 16.36
N LEU A 212 -11.47 6.64 15.38
CA LEU A 212 -12.60 7.06 14.54
C LEU A 212 -13.88 7.20 15.37
N GLN A 213 -14.13 6.29 16.31
CA GLN A 213 -15.29 6.32 17.19
C GLN A 213 -15.23 7.52 18.15
N LEU A 214 -14.05 7.84 18.69
CA LEU A 214 -13.86 9.02 19.54
C LEU A 214 -14.10 10.31 18.76
N ALA A 215 -13.55 10.42 17.55
CA ALA A 215 -13.76 11.59 16.69
C ALA A 215 -15.22 11.79 16.30
N ALA A 216 -15.99 10.72 16.09
CA ALA A 216 -17.41 10.79 15.74
C ALA A 216 -18.35 11.13 16.91
N ARG A 217 -17.84 11.16 18.15
CA ARG A 217 -18.61 11.55 19.35
C ARG A 217 -18.48 13.05 19.69
N GLN A 218 -17.64 13.78 18.97
CA GLN A 218 -17.43 15.23 19.11
C GLN A 218 -18.29 15.98 18.10
#